data_AF-A0A1V4RHP5-F1
#
_entry.id   AF-A0A1V4RHP5-F1
#
_cell.length_a   1.000
_cell.length_b   1.000
_cell.length_c   1.000
_cell.angle_alpha   90.00
_cell.angle_beta   90.00
_cell.angle_gamma   90.00
#
_symmetry.space_group_name_H-M   'P 1'
#
loop_
_entity.id
_entity.type
_entity.pdbx_description
1 polymer ?
#
loop_
_entity_poly.entity_id
_entity_poly.type
_entity_poly.pdbx_seq_one_letter_code
_entity_poly.pdbx_strand_id
1 'polypeptide(L)'
;MKTRPVILLAGGTDPSGGAGLAADIKSCSAMGGHGCICVTAITVQNSGGVQSWQPVSPEMITHQMETTCDDGLPDGVKTGMLGSIGAVEAVADVITRRLSSVPFVLDPVLVAGSGHGLAVKSLETSIRKHLIPLAALVTPNLDEAEALTGKTVRDKTAMEKAAVEIRSMGAENVLLKGGHLKGEPADVLATEKGITWFPGSRIVTGKVHGTGCTLASSCATLLAAGYSPEEAVGKALSYLKGAISGSFNRRLGLLLGHFPAMGPVPDNTDGTAFYRTPRFCPACGGELIIAEPHPVCARCGLVFYRNPLPAVILVLEKDEKVLLARRAAAPARGQLGLPGGFVDLGENPIIAAARELKEETTLTGASFELIGADADHTDYGSVVLYIYKVKNWHGTPTAMDDVSELVWTEIDSVRKLAFPAHDRVISRLRKERSSNGDC
;
A
#
# COMPACT_ATOMS: atom_id res chain seq x y z
N MET A 1 18.02 -19.49 2.14
CA MET A 1 16.93 -18.50 2.18
C MET A 1 17.36 -17.30 1.35
N LYS A 2 16.52 -16.76 0.44
CA LYS A 2 16.81 -15.44 -0.16
C LYS A 2 16.70 -14.41 0.97
N THR A 3 17.82 -13.91 1.44
CA THR A 3 17.89 -12.88 2.49
C THR A 3 17.29 -11.58 1.94
N ARG A 4 16.53 -10.87 2.78
CA ARG A 4 16.02 -9.53 2.43
C ARG A 4 17.21 -8.56 2.47
N PRO A 5 17.34 -7.63 1.52
CA PRO A 5 18.44 -6.67 1.55
C PRO A 5 18.32 -5.78 2.79
N VAL A 6 19.43 -5.61 3.51
CA VAL A 6 19.56 -4.72 4.68
C VAL A 6 20.13 -3.38 4.22
N ILE A 7 19.43 -2.28 4.50
CA ILE A 7 19.83 -0.94 4.07
C ILE A 7 20.15 -0.08 5.28
N LEU A 8 21.34 0.49 5.34
CA LEU A 8 21.70 1.51 6.32
C LEU A 8 21.23 2.89 5.84
N LEU A 9 20.25 3.45 6.56
CA LEU A 9 19.60 4.71 6.26
C LEU A 9 20.18 5.78 7.19
N ALA A 10 21.05 6.66 6.68
CA ALA A 10 21.64 7.75 7.43
C ALA A 10 20.92 9.07 7.12
N GLY A 11 20.34 9.72 8.12
CA GLY A 11 19.52 10.91 7.86
C GLY A 11 18.91 11.56 9.09
N GLY A 12 18.24 12.70 8.85
CA GLY A 12 17.50 13.41 9.88
C GLY A 12 16.18 12.71 10.26
N THR A 13 15.75 12.88 11.51
CA THR A 13 14.42 12.43 11.93
C THR A 13 13.32 13.30 11.32
N ASP A 14 12.10 12.76 11.20
CA ASP A 14 10.87 13.53 11.03
C ASP A 14 9.82 12.95 11.98
N PRO A 15 9.53 13.61 13.12
CA PRO A 15 8.57 13.12 14.10
C PRO A 15 7.14 12.95 13.56
N SER A 16 6.78 13.63 12.46
CA SER A 16 5.47 13.43 11.83
C SER A 16 5.37 12.17 10.99
N GLY A 17 6.51 11.52 10.70
CA GLY A 17 6.60 10.33 9.89
C GLY A 17 6.44 10.56 8.38
N GLY A 18 6.58 11.81 7.91
CA GLY A 18 6.34 12.20 6.51
C GLY A 18 7.56 12.15 5.60
N ALA A 19 8.76 12.41 6.14
CA ALA A 19 10.03 12.40 5.45
C ALA A 19 11.13 11.80 6.34
N GLY A 20 12.40 12.09 6.02
CA GLY A 20 13.56 11.66 6.78
C GLY A 20 13.61 10.15 6.97
N LEU A 21 14.24 9.72 8.07
CA LEU A 21 14.40 8.30 8.40
C LEU A 21 13.07 7.53 8.48
N ALA A 22 11.97 8.20 8.85
CA ALA A 22 10.66 7.56 8.91
C ALA A 22 10.11 7.20 7.52
N ALA A 23 10.25 8.10 6.54
CA ALA A 23 9.91 7.80 5.15
C ALA A 23 10.88 6.79 4.53
N ASP A 24 12.16 6.85 4.94
CA ASP A 24 13.19 5.93 4.47
C ASP A 24 12.86 4.47 4.88
N ILE A 25 12.55 4.21 6.17
CA ILE A 25 12.15 2.89 6.66
C ILE A 25 10.91 2.37 5.93
N LYS A 26 9.89 3.23 5.77
CA LYS A 26 8.63 2.86 5.09
C LYS A 26 8.86 2.46 3.65
N SER A 27 9.70 3.22 2.94
CA SER A 27 10.01 2.97 1.53
C SER A 27 10.87 1.72 1.36
N CYS A 28 11.88 1.55 2.21
CA CYS A 28 12.69 0.33 2.27
C CYS A 28 11.83 -0.91 2.51
N SER A 29 10.93 -0.85 3.49
CA SER A 29 10.02 -1.94 3.83
C SER A 29 9.07 -2.25 2.66
N ALA A 30 8.54 -1.24 1.99
CA ALA A 30 7.67 -1.41 0.83
C ALA A 30 8.38 -2.06 -0.36
N MET A 31 9.69 -1.82 -0.53
CA MET A 31 10.53 -2.48 -1.54
C MET A 31 11.03 -3.87 -1.11
N GLY A 32 10.65 -4.34 0.09
CA GLY A 32 10.96 -5.67 0.58
C GLY A 32 12.33 -5.80 1.26
N GLY A 33 12.97 -4.68 1.60
CA GLY A 33 14.21 -4.62 2.38
C GLY A 33 13.97 -4.41 3.88
N HIS A 34 15.04 -4.53 4.67
CA HIS A 34 15.09 -4.18 6.09
C HIS A 34 15.90 -2.91 6.27
N GLY A 35 15.33 -1.88 6.91
CA GLY A 35 16.02 -0.61 7.12
C GLY A 35 16.62 -0.50 8.53
N CYS A 36 17.93 -0.36 8.63
CA CYS A 36 18.64 0.06 9.83
C CYS A 36 18.88 1.57 9.76
N ILE A 37 19.00 2.27 10.90
CA ILE A 37 19.11 3.73 10.89
C ILE A 37 20.38 4.26 11.54
N CYS A 38 20.88 5.37 11.01
CA CYS A 38 21.84 6.25 11.67
C CYS A 38 21.28 7.67 11.70
N VAL A 39 21.02 8.19 12.89
CA VAL A 39 20.49 9.55 13.05
C VAL A 39 21.63 10.56 12.92
N THR A 40 21.51 11.46 11.95
CA THR A 40 22.48 12.53 11.68
C THR A 40 22.02 13.90 12.16
N ALA A 41 20.70 14.09 12.28
CA ALA A 41 20.09 15.27 12.86
C ALA A 41 18.75 14.93 13.51
N ILE A 42 18.45 15.54 14.66
CA ILE A 42 17.14 15.49 15.28
C ILE A 42 16.38 16.74 14.84
N THR A 43 15.18 16.59 14.27
CA THR A 43 14.38 17.73 13.80
C THR A 43 13.16 17.98 14.68
N VAL A 44 12.79 19.25 14.81
CA VAL A 44 11.46 19.68 15.21
C VAL A 44 10.71 19.98 13.92
N GLN A 45 9.90 19.02 13.48
CA GLN A 45 9.26 19.04 12.16
C GLN A 45 7.82 18.50 12.21
N ASN A 46 6.98 19.01 11.32
CA ASN A 46 5.69 18.44 11.02
C ASN A 46 5.39 18.49 9.51
N SER A 47 4.17 18.11 9.11
CA SER A 47 3.74 18.09 7.71
C SER A 47 3.77 19.47 7.01
N GLY A 48 3.91 20.57 7.75
CA GLY A 48 4.10 21.92 7.21
C GLY A 48 5.57 22.32 7.00
N GLY A 49 6.54 21.53 7.48
CA GLY A 49 7.97 21.78 7.31
C GLY A 49 8.78 21.69 8.61
N VAL A 50 10.08 21.93 8.47
CA VAL A 50 11.05 21.95 9.58
C VAL A 50 10.95 23.28 10.33
N GLN A 51 10.98 23.27 11.65
CA GLN A 51 10.97 24.50 12.47
C GLN A 51 12.36 24.77 13.05
N SER A 52 13.01 23.72 13.55
CA SER A 52 14.38 23.75 14.03
C SER A 52 14.97 22.35 13.96
N TRP A 53 16.29 22.23 14.15
CA TRP A 53 16.99 20.96 14.16
C TRP A 53 18.29 21.07 14.96
N GLN A 54 18.82 19.91 15.37
CA GLN A 54 20.11 19.80 16.02
C GLN A 54 20.95 18.71 15.34
N PRO A 55 22.21 19.00 14.96
CA PRO A 55 23.11 17.98 14.41
C PRO A 55 23.48 16.98 15.49
N VAL A 56 23.58 15.71 15.11
CA VAL A 56 24.24 14.68 15.91
C VAL A 56 25.77 14.82 15.71
N SER A 57 26.55 14.53 16.76
CA SER A 57 28.01 14.66 16.67
C SER A 57 28.60 13.66 15.66
N PRO A 58 29.70 14.00 14.96
CA PRO A 58 30.37 13.08 14.04
C PRO A 58 30.76 11.75 14.71
N GLU A 59 31.24 11.80 15.96
CA GLU A 59 31.58 10.61 16.76
C GLU A 59 30.37 9.67 16.94
N MET A 60 29.21 10.23 17.30
CA MET A 60 27.99 9.45 17.48
C MET A 60 27.45 8.89 16.15
N ILE A 61 27.64 9.60 15.03
CA ILE A 61 27.32 9.10 13.70
C ILE A 61 28.20 7.90 13.35
N THR A 62 29.52 8.02 13.55
CA THR A 62 30.48 6.93 13.33
C THR A 62 30.11 5.71 14.19
N HIS A 63 29.91 5.89 15.49
CA HIS A 63 29.55 4.79 16.40
C HIS A 63 28.23 4.10 16.02
N GLN A 64 27.19 4.85 15.61
CA GLN A 64 25.92 4.26 15.15
C GLN A 64 26.13 3.38 13.91
N MET A 65 26.85 3.88 12.90
CA MET A 65 27.08 3.15 11.66
C MET A 65 27.98 1.93 11.87
N GLU A 66 29.06 2.07 12.64
CA GLU A 66 29.99 0.97 12.94
C GLU A 66 29.31 -0.12 13.76
N THR A 67 28.57 0.23 14.81
CA THR A 67 27.81 -0.74 15.61
C THR A 67 26.78 -1.48 14.76
N THR A 68 26.12 -0.80 13.82
CA THR A 68 25.21 -1.47 12.87
C THR A 68 25.94 -2.46 11.97
N CYS A 69 27.16 -2.10 11.51
CA CYS A 69 27.98 -2.99 10.70
C CYS A 69 28.51 -4.21 11.48
N ASP A 70 28.58 -4.13 12.81
CA ASP A 70 29.05 -5.22 13.67
C ASP A 70 27.98 -6.32 13.86
N ASP A 71 26.69 -6.00 13.71
CA ASP A 71 25.57 -6.97 13.70
C ASP A 71 25.37 -7.63 12.31
N GLY A 72 26.23 -7.31 11.35
CA GLY A 72 26.16 -7.76 9.96
C GLY A 72 26.23 -6.58 9.01
N LEU A 73 27.05 -6.72 7.95
CA LEU A 73 27.20 -5.64 6.97
C LEU A 73 25.87 -5.42 6.23
N PRO A 74 25.38 -4.16 6.15
CA PRO A 74 24.30 -3.79 5.26
C PRO A 74 24.62 -4.12 3.81
N ASP A 75 23.61 -4.48 3.03
CA ASP A 75 23.67 -4.72 1.58
C ASP A 75 23.59 -3.41 0.76
N GLY A 76 23.36 -2.27 1.41
CA GLY A 76 23.31 -0.96 0.76
C GLY A 76 23.24 0.19 1.76
N VAL A 77 23.54 1.40 1.29
CA VAL A 77 23.52 2.62 2.09
C VAL A 77 22.68 3.69 1.41
N LYS A 78 21.90 4.45 2.17
CA LYS A 78 21.27 5.68 1.71
C LYS A 78 21.56 6.81 2.67
N THR A 79 21.94 7.98 2.15
CA THR A 79 22.07 9.21 2.95
C THR A 79 21.00 10.23 2.56
N GLY A 80 20.43 10.92 3.56
CA GLY A 80 19.59 12.11 3.40
C GLY A 80 20.23 13.36 4.02
N MET A 81 19.48 14.12 4.81
CA MET A 81 20.01 15.28 5.55
C MET A 81 21.15 14.87 6.48
N LEU A 82 22.33 15.49 6.35
CA LEU A 82 23.52 15.19 7.18
C LEU A 82 23.83 16.27 8.23
N GLY A 83 23.42 17.52 7.99
CA GLY A 83 23.43 18.60 8.99
C GLY A 83 24.79 19.27 9.26
N SER A 84 25.94 18.65 8.98
CA SER A 84 27.25 19.29 9.17
C SER A 84 28.35 18.71 8.27
N ILE A 85 29.46 19.43 8.12
CA ILE A 85 30.67 18.94 7.42
C ILE A 85 31.23 17.71 8.13
N GLY A 86 31.33 17.74 9.47
CA GLY A 86 31.83 16.60 10.23
C GLY A 86 30.95 15.36 10.08
N ALA A 87 29.63 15.52 9.92
CA ALA A 87 28.73 14.40 9.61
C ALA A 87 28.99 13.83 8.20
N VAL A 88 29.24 14.69 7.20
CA VAL A 88 29.62 14.26 5.85
C VAL A 88 30.91 13.45 5.88
N GLU A 89 31.93 13.95 6.58
CA GLU A 89 33.24 13.29 6.70
C GLU A 89 33.12 11.95 7.45
N ALA A 90 32.38 11.91 8.56
CA ALA A 90 32.15 10.68 9.33
C ALA A 90 31.44 9.60 8.50
N VAL A 91 30.37 9.96 7.78
CA VAL A 91 29.64 9.03 6.91
C VAL A 91 30.54 8.53 5.77
N ALA A 92 31.27 9.44 5.11
CA ALA A 92 32.16 9.08 4.00
C ALA A 92 33.28 8.12 4.46
N ASP A 93 33.85 8.37 5.64
CA ASP A 93 34.88 7.52 6.23
C ASP A 93 34.36 6.10 6.53
N VAL A 94 33.20 5.96 7.17
CA VAL A 94 32.61 4.64 7.44
C VAL A 94 32.25 3.91 6.14
N ILE A 95 31.65 4.61 5.16
CA ILE A 95 31.34 4.01 3.86
C ILE A 95 32.61 3.48 3.21
N THR A 96 33.67 4.28 3.17
CA THR A 96 34.94 3.90 2.54
C THR A 96 35.59 2.70 3.23
N ARG A 97 35.62 2.68 4.57
CA ARG A 97 36.32 1.63 5.35
C ARG A 97 35.55 0.32 5.46
N ARG A 98 34.22 0.37 5.54
CA ARG A 98 33.38 -0.80 5.91
C ARG A 98 32.40 -1.21 4.83
N LEU A 99 31.98 -0.30 3.95
CA LEU A 99 30.83 -0.48 3.05
C LEU A 99 31.18 -0.14 1.58
N SER A 100 32.45 -0.24 1.20
CA SER A 100 32.90 0.10 -0.16
C SER A 100 32.43 -0.88 -1.24
N SER A 101 31.95 -2.07 -0.85
CA SER A 101 31.46 -3.11 -1.75
C SER A 101 29.96 -3.10 -1.99
N VAL A 102 29.20 -2.18 -1.37
CA VAL A 102 27.74 -2.16 -1.44
C VAL A 102 27.25 -0.83 -2.05
N PRO A 103 26.11 -0.83 -2.77
CA PRO A 103 25.63 0.38 -3.41
C PRO A 103 25.30 1.48 -2.40
N PHE A 104 25.86 2.67 -2.63
CA PHE A 104 25.56 3.87 -1.88
C PHE A 104 24.68 4.84 -2.70
N VAL A 105 23.53 5.20 -2.16
CA VAL A 105 22.62 6.22 -2.73
C VAL A 105 22.67 7.51 -1.92
N LEU A 106 23.06 8.59 -2.59
CA LEU A 106 23.13 9.93 -2.02
C LEU A 106 21.90 10.76 -2.43
N ASP A 107 21.05 11.11 -1.47
CA ASP A 107 20.05 12.19 -1.61
C ASP A 107 20.66 13.48 -1.03
N PRO A 108 21.19 14.39 -1.87
CA PRO A 108 22.00 15.52 -1.42
C PRO A 108 21.10 16.63 -0.86
N VAL A 109 20.49 16.40 0.30
CA VAL A 109 19.59 17.36 0.95
C VAL A 109 20.40 18.57 1.44
N LEU A 110 20.43 19.63 0.62
CA LEU A 110 21.16 20.88 0.92
C LEU A 110 20.33 21.91 1.70
N VAL A 111 19.00 21.76 1.74
CA VAL A 111 18.09 22.66 2.46
C VAL A 111 17.02 21.85 3.20
N ALA A 112 16.97 21.98 4.52
CA ALA A 112 15.84 21.51 5.32
C ALA A 112 14.63 22.39 5.00
N GLY A 113 13.56 21.83 4.43
CA GLY A 113 12.43 22.61 3.92
C GLY A 113 11.75 23.51 4.96
N SER A 114 12.10 24.81 4.95
CA SER A 114 11.33 25.99 5.41
C SER A 114 12.20 27.27 5.36
N GLY A 115 12.82 27.56 4.20
CA GLY A 115 13.32 28.91 3.87
C GLY A 115 14.49 29.48 4.68
N HIS A 116 14.96 28.83 5.75
CA HIS A 116 16.14 29.25 6.48
C HIS A 116 17.37 28.59 5.84
N GLY A 117 17.95 29.30 4.87
CA GLY A 117 19.14 28.88 4.14
C GLY A 117 20.28 28.52 5.09
N LEU A 118 20.44 27.22 5.35
CA LEU A 118 21.57 26.62 6.07
C LEU A 118 22.49 25.87 5.10
N ALA A 119 22.52 26.28 3.82
CA ALA A 119 23.58 25.91 2.90
C ALA A 119 24.76 26.88 3.08
N VAL A 120 25.56 26.66 4.12
CA VAL A 120 26.92 27.19 4.17
C VAL A 120 27.63 26.58 2.97
N LYS A 121 28.16 27.37 2.02
CA LYS A 121 28.87 26.90 0.80
C LYS A 121 29.91 25.78 1.05
N SER A 122 30.36 25.64 2.29
CA SER A 122 31.26 24.59 2.75
C SER A 122 30.64 23.19 2.78
N LEU A 123 29.33 23.03 3.05
CA LEU A 123 28.69 21.71 3.11
C LEU A 123 28.61 21.06 1.72
N GLU A 124 28.22 21.85 0.73
CA GLU A 124 28.14 21.41 -0.65
C GLU A 124 29.52 20.97 -1.19
N THR A 125 30.55 21.78 -0.93
CA THR A 125 31.94 21.44 -1.24
C THR A 125 32.36 20.12 -0.59
N SER A 126 31.96 19.90 0.67
CA SER A 126 32.26 18.66 1.39
C SER A 126 31.55 17.46 0.75
N ILE A 127 30.26 17.57 0.41
CA ILE A 127 29.51 16.50 -0.27
C ILE A 127 30.15 16.16 -1.62
N ARG A 128 30.49 17.17 -2.43
CA ARG A 128 31.16 16.99 -3.73
C ARG A 128 32.49 16.24 -3.58
N LYS A 129 33.26 16.56 -2.55
CA LYS A 129 34.59 15.99 -2.33
C LYS A 129 34.55 14.58 -1.72
N HIS A 130 33.63 14.33 -0.78
CA HIS A 130 33.70 13.16 0.09
C HIS A 130 32.62 12.11 -0.18
N LEU A 131 31.43 12.48 -0.69
CA LEU A 131 30.31 11.54 -0.85
C LEU A 131 29.98 11.24 -2.31
N ILE A 132 29.97 12.25 -3.20
CA ILE A 132 29.66 12.03 -4.62
C ILE A 132 30.56 10.95 -5.25
N PRO A 133 31.89 10.92 -5.02
CA PRO A 133 32.76 9.90 -5.60
C PRO A 133 32.51 8.47 -5.12
N LEU A 134 31.76 8.29 -4.02
CA LEU A 134 31.42 6.98 -3.46
C LEU A 134 30.05 6.48 -3.94
N ALA A 135 29.26 7.32 -4.61
CA ALA A 135 27.85 7.08 -4.83
C ALA A 135 27.61 6.23 -6.08
N ALA A 136 26.94 5.09 -5.90
CA ALA A 136 26.35 4.31 -6.97
C ALA A 136 25.20 5.08 -7.66
N LEU A 137 24.48 5.92 -6.89
CA LEU A 137 23.45 6.81 -7.43
C LEU A 137 23.36 8.11 -6.62
N VAL A 138 23.37 9.26 -7.29
CA VAL A 138 23.04 10.56 -6.68
C VAL A 138 21.67 11.01 -7.18
N THR A 139 20.79 11.47 -6.29
CA THR A 139 19.40 11.83 -6.63
C THR A 139 19.09 13.32 -6.41
N PRO A 140 19.78 14.28 -7.04
CA PRO A 140 19.54 15.70 -6.79
C PRO A 140 18.21 16.18 -7.40
N ASN A 141 17.54 17.14 -6.76
CA ASN A 141 16.50 17.95 -7.40
C ASN A 141 17.12 19.11 -8.20
N LEU A 142 16.30 19.94 -8.85
CA LEU A 142 16.79 21.09 -9.64
C LEU A 142 17.64 22.07 -8.81
N ASP A 143 17.16 22.50 -7.63
CA ASP A 143 17.88 23.46 -6.78
C ASP A 143 19.19 22.86 -6.26
N GLU A 144 19.19 21.57 -5.92
CA GLU A 144 20.37 20.83 -5.49
C GLU A 144 21.38 20.67 -6.63
N ALA A 145 20.91 20.43 -7.86
CA ALA A 145 21.75 20.36 -9.04
C ALA A 145 22.35 21.73 -9.40
N GLU A 146 21.57 22.82 -9.27
CA GLU A 146 22.07 24.19 -9.48
C GLU A 146 23.16 24.53 -8.45
N ALA A 147 22.97 24.16 -7.18
CA ALA A 147 24.01 24.28 -6.16
C ALA A 147 25.26 23.47 -6.55
N LEU A 148 25.11 22.16 -6.75
CA LEU A 148 26.20 21.22 -7.06
C LEU A 148 26.95 21.49 -8.37
N THR A 149 26.39 22.23 -9.32
CA THR A 149 27.08 22.56 -10.58
C THR A 149 27.48 24.03 -10.65
N GLY A 150 26.86 24.90 -9.84
CA GLY A 150 26.95 26.35 -9.99
C GLY A 150 26.28 26.88 -11.26
N LYS A 151 25.45 26.08 -11.94
CA LYS A 151 24.80 26.42 -13.21
C LYS A 151 23.28 26.37 -13.09
N THR A 152 22.60 27.28 -13.75
CA THR A 152 21.14 27.34 -13.77
C THR A 152 20.55 26.21 -14.63
N VAL A 153 19.51 25.52 -14.14
CA VAL A 153 18.86 24.38 -14.79
C VAL A 153 17.38 24.71 -15.06
N ARG A 154 17.07 25.14 -16.30
CA ARG A 154 15.73 25.65 -16.65
C ARG A 154 15.01 24.90 -17.76
N ASP A 155 15.68 24.00 -18.46
CA ASP A 155 15.13 23.18 -19.53
C ASP A 155 15.73 21.78 -19.52
N LYS A 156 15.20 20.89 -20.37
CA LYS A 156 15.64 19.50 -20.47
C LYS A 156 17.11 19.37 -20.86
N THR A 157 17.59 20.20 -21.79
CA THR A 157 18.99 20.20 -22.23
C THR A 157 19.94 20.59 -21.09
N ALA A 158 19.56 21.57 -20.28
CA ALA A 158 20.30 21.98 -19.10
C ALA A 158 20.29 20.88 -18.02
N MET A 159 19.17 20.16 -17.85
CA MET A 159 19.09 19.02 -16.93
C MET A 159 20.04 17.89 -17.34
N GLU A 160 20.10 17.53 -18.62
CA GLU A 160 21.04 16.52 -19.11
C GLU A 160 22.48 16.92 -18.86
N LYS A 161 22.84 18.17 -19.18
CA LYS A 161 24.19 18.70 -18.94
C LYS A 161 24.55 18.68 -17.45
N ALA A 162 23.63 19.08 -16.58
CA ALA A 162 23.84 19.04 -15.14
C ALA A 162 23.99 17.61 -14.61
N ALA A 163 23.19 16.66 -15.08
CA ALA A 163 23.31 15.26 -14.70
C ALA A 163 24.67 14.65 -15.12
N VAL A 164 25.11 14.93 -16.35
CA VAL A 164 26.43 14.51 -16.85
C VAL A 164 27.57 15.15 -16.04
N GLU A 165 27.46 16.43 -15.72
CA GLU A 165 28.46 17.14 -14.94
C GLU A 165 28.57 16.61 -13.50
N ILE A 166 27.45 16.36 -12.82
CA ILE A 166 27.45 15.74 -11.48
C ILE A 166 28.06 14.34 -11.55
N ARG A 167 27.78 13.57 -12.60
CA ARG A 167 28.41 12.26 -12.81
C ARG A 167 29.92 12.38 -12.97
N SER A 168 30.40 13.41 -13.68
CA SER A 168 31.83 13.68 -13.85
C SER A 168 32.56 14.04 -12.55
N MET A 169 31.84 14.35 -11.47
CA MET A 169 32.40 14.55 -10.13
C MET A 169 32.69 13.22 -9.41
N GLY A 170 32.35 12.06 -10.00
CA GLY A 170 32.73 10.74 -9.50
C GLY A 170 31.56 9.80 -9.17
N ALA A 171 30.31 10.26 -9.26
CA ALA A 171 29.16 9.37 -9.11
C ALA A 171 29.07 8.38 -10.27
N GLU A 172 28.67 7.13 -10.00
CA GLU A 172 28.46 6.14 -11.07
C GLU A 172 27.24 6.52 -11.92
N ASN A 173 26.15 6.92 -11.26
CA ASN A 173 24.88 7.27 -11.88
C ASN A 173 24.26 8.51 -11.21
N VAL A 174 23.47 9.29 -11.96
CA VAL A 174 22.77 10.47 -11.45
C VAL A 174 21.31 10.46 -11.90
N LEU A 175 20.37 10.48 -10.95
CA LEU A 175 18.95 10.70 -11.20
C LEU A 175 18.57 12.15 -10.84
N LEU A 176 18.56 13.04 -11.81
CA LEU A 176 18.18 14.43 -11.61
C LEU A 176 16.66 14.59 -11.71
N LYS A 177 16.04 14.97 -10.59
CA LYS A 177 14.59 15.07 -10.39
C LYS A 177 14.08 16.42 -10.95
N GLY A 178 13.21 16.38 -11.95
CA GLY A 178 12.73 17.57 -12.67
C GLY A 178 11.34 18.07 -12.27
N GLY A 179 10.74 17.56 -11.19
CA GLY A 179 9.35 17.87 -10.79
C GLY A 179 8.93 19.36 -10.75
N HIS A 180 9.88 20.30 -10.65
CA HIS A 180 9.61 21.76 -10.68
C HIS A 180 9.92 22.45 -12.02
N LEU A 181 10.33 21.70 -13.06
CA LEU A 181 10.53 22.22 -14.41
C LEU A 181 9.21 22.76 -14.96
N LYS A 182 9.26 23.83 -15.76
CA LYS A 182 8.09 24.32 -16.49
C LYS A 182 7.66 23.27 -17.53
N GLY A 183 6.36 22.98 -17.59
CA GLY A 183 5.79 21.93 -18.45
C GLY A 183 5.54 20.62 -17.70
N GLU A 184 5.45 19.53 -18.45
CA GLU A 184 5.27 18.18 -17.90
C GLU A 184 6.50 17.75 -17.10
N PRO A 185 6.34 17.29 -15.84
CA PRO A 185 7.46 16.87 -15.02
C PRO A 185 8.11 15.63 -15.64
N ALA A 186 9.44 15.62 -15.69
CA ALA A 186 10.21 14.48 -16.13
C ALA A 186 11.51 14.41 -15.32
N ASP A 187 11.95 13.20 -15.02
CA ASP A 187 13.22 12.94 -14.35
C ASP A 187 14.21 12.37 -15.37
N VAL A 188 15.50 12.65 -15.19
CA VAL A 188 16.55 12.19 -16.11
C VAL A 188 17.59 11.38 -15.35
N LEU A 189 17.88 10.17 -15.85
CA LEU A 189 18.92 9.30 -15.36
C LEU A 189 20.11 9.36 -16.32
N ALA A 190 21.27 9.74 -15.81
CA ALA A 190 22.55 9.65 -16.51
C ALA A 190 23.36 8.46 -15.97
N THR A 191 23.74 7.55 -16.86
CA THR A 191 24.59 6.39 -16.59
C THR A 191 25.79 6.38 -17.54
N GLU A 192 26.67 5.39 -17.44
CA GLU A 192 27.74 5.22 -18.45
C GLU A 192 27.18 4.96 -19.86
N LYS A 193 25.99 4.35 -19.95
CA LYS A 193 25.35 3.93 -21.20
C LYS A 193 24.66 5.08 -21.91
N GLY A 194 24.47 6.21 -21.22
CA GLY A 194 23.86 7.42 -21.76
C GLY A 194 22.76 7.96 -20.86
N ILE A 195 21.77 8.59 -21.50
CA ILE A 195 20.68 9.33 -20.85
C ILE A 195 19.36 8.59 -21.04
N THR A 196 18.62 8.41 -19.95
CA THR A 196 17.26 7.86 -19.95
C THR A 196 16.29 8.84 -19.30
N TRP A 197 15.19 9.13 -20.00
CA TRP A 197 14.13 10.02 -19.50
C TRP A 197 12.97 9.23 -18.94
N PHE A 198 12.49 9.63 -17.76
CA PHE A 198 11.30 9.10 -17.11
C PHE A 198 10.19 10.16 -17.13
N PRO A 199 9.21 10.05 -18.03
CA PRO A 199 8.09 10.99 -18.08
C PRO A 199 7.19 10.81 -16.85
N GLY A 200 6.83 11.91 -16.21
CA GLY A 200 5.90 11.95 -15.09
C GLY A 200 4.61 12.70 -15.43
N SER A 201 3.70 12.76 -14.45
CA SER A 201 2.48 13.58 -14.52
C SER A 201 2.26 14.24 -13.16
N ARG A 202 1.78 15.48 -13.11
CA ARG A 202 1.45 16.13 -11.83
C ARG A 202 0.17 15.51 -11.26
N ILE A 203 0.27 14.88 -10.09
CA ILE A 203 -0.84 14.13 -9.46
C ILE A 203 -1.61 14.99 -8.46
N VAL A 204 -0.90 15.82 -7.70
CA VAL A 204 -1.49 16.70 -6.68
C VAL A 204 -0.96 18.12 -6.85
N THR A 205 -1.82 19.09 -6.56
CA THR A 205 -1.46 20.51 -6.51
C THR A 205 -0.97 20.84 -5.09
N GLY A 206 0.28 21.26 -4.96
CA GLY A 206 0.89 21.65 -3.68
C GLY A 206 2.19 20.90 -3.36
N LYS A 207 2.80 21.26 -2.22
CA LYS A 207 4.06 20.65 -1.76
C LYS A 207 3.76 19.32 -1.09
N VAL A 208 4.27 18.24 -1.66
CA VAL A 208 4.21 16.91 -1.05
C VAL A 208 5.48 16.68 -0.24
N HIS A 209 5.31 16.39 1.04
CA HIS A 209 6.42 16.17 1.95
C HIS A 209 7.00 14.75 1.77
N GLY A 210 8.32 14.62 1.77
CA GLY A 210 9.01 13.31 1.78
C GLY A 210 9.21 12.60 0.43
N THR A 211 8.90 13.21 -0.70
CA THR A 211 9.06 12.58 -2.04
C THR A 211 10.51 12.20 -2.36
N GLY A 212 11.48 13.07 -2.03
CA GLY A 212 12.91 12.81 -2.23
C GLY A 212 13.41 11.62 -1.42
N CYS A 213 13.14 11.61 -0.11
CA CYS A 213 13.52 10.51 0.79
C CYS A 213 12.93 9.18 0.33
N THR A 214 11.65 9.20 -0.08
CA THR A 214 10.93 8.03 -0.61
C THR A 214 11.60 7.45 -1.84
N LEU A 215 11.93 8.32 -2.81
CA LEU A 215 12.55 7.91 -4.07
C LEU A 215 13.94 7.33 -3.84
N ALA A 216 14.80 8.05 -3.12
CA ALA A 216 16.17 7.64 -2.87
C ALA A 216 16.25 6.32 -2.08
N SER A 217 15.44 6.16 -1.04
CA SER A 217 15.40 4.92 -0.25
C SER A 217 14.86 3.72 -1.02
N SER A 218 13.89 3.95 -1.92
CA SER A 218 13.40 2.90 -2.81
C SER A 218 14.50 2.47 -3.80
N CYS A 219 15.22 3.42 -4.40
CA CYS A 219 16.36 3.14 -5.28
C CYS A 219 17.46 2.36 -4.53
N ALA A 220 17.84 2.78 -3.33
CA ALA A 220 18.86 2.09 -2.53
C ALA A 220 18.50 0.63 -2.27
N THR A 221 17.25 0.38 -1.91
CA THR A 221 16.76 -0.97 -1.64
C THR A 221 16.78 -1.85 -2.89
N LEU A 222 16.39 -1.30 -4.04
CA LEU A 222 16.35 -2.03 -5.30
C LEU A 222 17.76 -2.28 -5.87
N LEU A 223 18.67 -1.32 -5.76
CA LEU A 223 20.08 -1.51 -6.13
C LEU A 223 20.73 -2.61 -5.27
N ALA A 224 20.53 -2.58 -3.95
CA ALA A 224 20.99 -3.64 -3.05
C ALA A 224 20.36 -5.01 -3.35
N ALA A 225 19.14 -5.03 -3.90
CA ALA A 225 18.48 -6.25 -4.37
C ALA A 225 19.00 -6.75 -5.74
N GLY A 226 19.95 -6.06 -6.36
CA GLY A 226 20.61 -6.46 -7.61
C GLY A 226 19.92 -6.00 -8.90
N TYR A 227 18.98 -5.06 -8.83
CA TYR A 227 18.38 -4.46 -10.02
C TYR A 227 19.35 -3.50 -10.72
N SER A 228 19.22 -3.33 -12.04
CA SER A 228 19.97 -2.29 -12.76
C SER A 228 19.54 -0.88 -12.30
N PRO A 229 20.37 0.16 -12.49
CA PRO A 229 19.98 1.53 -12.18
C PRO A 229 18.67 1.97 -12.86
N GLU A 230 18.48 1.62 -14.13
CA GLU A 230 17.27 1.94 -14.90
C GLU A 230 16.03 1.23 -14.32
N GLU A 231 16.15 -0.06 -14.00
CA GLU A 231 15.06 -0.84 -13.38
C GLU A 231 14.72 -0.34 -11.98
N ALA A 232 15.75 -0.07 -11.16
CA ALA A 232 15.60 0.43 -9.80
C ALA A 232 14.88 1.79 -9.80
N VAL A 233 15.31 2.73 -10.65
CA VAL A 233 14.69 4.05 -10.81
C VAL A 233 13.25 3.93 -11.30
N GLY A 234 13.01 3.14 -12.35
CA GLY A 234 11.66 2.97 -12.91
C GLY A 234 10.67 2.41 -11.89
N LYS A 235 11.07 1.39 -11.13
CA LYS A 235 10.25 0.81 -10.04
C LYS A 235 10.05 1.78 -8.89
N ALA A 236 11.10 2.49 -8.47
CA ALA A 236 11.02 3.49 -7.40
C ALA A 236 10.09 4.66 -7.77
N LEU A 237 10.13 5.14 -9.01
CA LEU A 237 9.22 6.16 -9.52
C LEU A 237 7.77 5.66 -9.58
N SER A 238 7.55 4.42 -10.00
CA SER A 238 6.22 3.79 -9.98
C SER A 238 5.66 3.72 -8.55
N TYR A 239 6.48 3.32 -7.58
CA TYR A 239 6.11 3.32 -6.17
C TYR A 239 5.80 4.71 -5.65
N LEU A 240 6.67 5.69 -5.91
CA LEU A 240 6.47 7.09 -5.51
C LEU A 240 5.15 7.64 -6.09
N LYS A 241 4.86 7.34 -7.36
CA LYS A 241 3.60 7.72 -8.02
C LYS A 241 2.39 7.21 -7.22
N GLY A 242 2.42 5.93 -6.84
CA GLY A 242 1.40 5.32 -5.98
C GLY A 242 1.30 5.96 -4.60
N ALA A 243 2.43 6.24 -3.95
CA ALA A 243 2.48 6.87 -2.64
C ALA A 243 1.94 8.32 -2.65
N ILE A 244 2.18 9.06 -3.74
CA ILE A 244 1.62 10.40 -3.95
C ILE A 244 0.10 10.31 -4.18
N SER A 245 -0.36 9.38 -5.03
CA SER A 245 -1.80 9.17 -5.25
C SER A 245 -2.55 8.73 -3.99
N GLY A 246 -1.90 7.98 -3.10
CA GLY A 246 -2.43 7.59 -1.80
C GLY A 246 -2.17 8.60 -0.68
N SER A 247 -1.67 9.79 -0.99
CA SER A 247 -1.38 10.82 0.03
C SER A 247 -2.65 11.23 0.79
N PHE A 248 -2.46 11.65 2.05
CA PHE A 248 -3.55 12.10 2.91
C PHE A 248 -3.20 13.42 3.59
N ASN A 249 -4.22 14.24 3.82
CA ASN A 249 -4.07 15.54 4.44
C ASN A 249 -3.91 15.41 5.96
N ARG A 250 -2.91 16.12 6.50
CA ARG A 250 -2.95 16.60 7.89
C ARG A 250 -3.24 18.10 7.89
N ARG A 251 -3.56 18.64 9.07
CA ARG A 251 -3.89 20.07 9.27
C ARG A 251 -2.94 21.05 8.58
N LEU A 252 -1.64 20.74 8.49
CA LEU A 252 -0.60 21.65 7.97
C LEU A 252 -0.04 21.26 6.60
N GLY A 253 -0.33 20.06 6.08
CA GLY A 253 0.24 19.60 4.81
C GLY A 253 -0.03 18.12 4.51
N LEU A 254 0.39 17.68 3.33
CA LEU A 254 0.18 16.33 2.82
C LEU A 254 1.29 15.37 3.27
N LEU A 255 0.89 14.16 3.69
CA LEU A 255 1.78 13.03 3.94
C LEU A 255 1.60 11.94 2.88
N LEU A 256 2.70 11.29 2.50
CA LEU A 256 2.68 10.20 1.51
C LEU A 256 2.00 8.93 2.06
N GLY A 257 1.19 8.31 1.20
CA GLY A 257 0.51 7.05 1.48
C GLY A 257 1.41 5.84 1.29
N HIS A 258 2.40 5.65 2.16
CA HIS A 258 3.29 4.49 2.13
C HIS A 258 2.60 3.16 2.48
N PHE A 259 1.35 3.21 2.92
CA PHE A 259 0.61 2.07 3.39
C PHE A 259 -0.04 1.34 2.20
N PRO A 260 0.02 -0.01 2.14
CA PRO A 260 -0.87 -0.74 1.25
C PRO A 260 -2.32 -0.43 1.64
N ALA A 261 -3.23 -0.46 0.65
CA ALA A 261 -4.65 -0.14 0.84
C ALA A 261 -5.40 -1.02 1.86
N MET A 262 -4.73 -2.00 2.46
CA MET A 262 -5.22 -2.93 3.48
C MET A 262 -4.89 -2.48 4.91
N GLY A 263 -4.63 -1.18 5.13
CA GLY A 263 -4.69 -0.60 6.47
C GLY A 263 -6.10 -0.74 7.08
N PRO A 264 -6.30 -0.46 8.39
CA PRO A 264 -7.59 -0.64 9.04
C PRO A 264 -8.69 -0.01 8.21
N VAL A 265 -9.68 -0.83 7.89
CA VAL A 265 -10.83 -0.47 7.07
C VAL A 265 -11.55 0.68 7.80
N PRO A 266 -11.74 1.86 7.19
CA PRO A 266 -12.49 2.95 7.83
C PRO A 266 -13.86 2.45 8.29
N ASP A 267 -14.36 2.96 9.42
CA ASP A 267 -15.65 2.56 10.03
C ASP A 267 -16.89 2.75 9.12
N ASN A 268 -16.71 3.23 7.89
CA ASN A 268 -17.76 3.54 6.91
C ASN A 268 -17.52 2.91 5.52
N THR A 269 -16.70 1.87 5.38
CA THR A 269 -16.72 1.14 4.10
C THR A 269 -17.95 0.25 4.03
N ASP A 270 -18.70 0.37 2.95
CA ASP A 270 -19.89 -0.41 2.56
C ASP A 270 -19.63 -1.91 2.28
N GLY A 271 -18.52 -2.48 2.77
CA GLY A 271 -18.13 -3.87 2.51
C GLY A 271 -17.34 -4.11 1.22
N THR A 272 -17.18 -3.10 0.36
CA THR A 272 -16.44 -3.24 -0.92
C THR A 272 -14.91 -3.43 -0.75
N ALA A 273 -14.37 -3.16 0.44
CA ALA A 273 -12.93 -3.28 0.73
C ALA A 273 -12.41 -4.72 0.61
N PHE A 274 -13.24 -5.73 0.91
CA PHE A 274 -12.88 -7.15 0.89
C PHE A 274 -12.41 -7.66 -0.48
N TYR A 275 -12.80 -6.99 -1.57
CA TYR A 275 -12.58 -7.44 -2.95
C TYR A 275 -11.57 -6.59 -3.72
N ARG A 276 -10.92 -5.63 -3.06
CA ARG A 276 -9.84 -4.88 -3.70
C ARG A 276 -8.67 -5.82 -3.90
N THR A 277 -8.30 -6.01 -5.16
CA THR A 277 -7.07 -6.70 -5.51
C THR A 277 -5.91 -6.04 -4.77
N PRO A 278 -5.20 -6.77 -3.88
CA PRO A 278 -4.04 -6.21 -3.22
C PRO A 278 -2.98 -5.88 -4.29
N ARG A 279 -2.25 -4.78 -4.09
CA ARG A 279 -1.17 -4.40 -5.01
C ARG A 279 0.07 -5.29 -4.84
N PHE A 280 0.26 -5.83 -3.63
CA PHE A 280 1.39 -6.68 -3.27
C PHE A 280 0.91 -8.02 -2.76
N CYS A 281 1.70 -9.06 -3.03
CA CYS A 281 1.44 -10.42 -2.63
C CYS A 281 1.40 -10.52 -1.10
N PRO A 282 0.31 -11.04 -0.51
CA PRO A 282 0.19 -11.17 0.94
C PRO A 282 1.21 -12.16 1.54
N ALA A 283 1.77 -13.07 0.72
CA ALA A 283 2.75 -14.04 1.19
C ALA A 283 4.20 -13.52 1.18
N CYS A 284 4.60 -12.75 0.15
CA CYS A 284 6.02 -12.40 -0.03
C CYS A 284 6.29 -10.90 -0.28
N GLY A 285 5.24 -10.06 -0.29
CA GLY A 285 5.33 -8.62 -0.57
C GLY A 285 5.69 -8.25 -2.00
N GLY A 286 5.91 -9.21 -2.91
CA GLY A 286 6.19 -8.94 -4.33
C GLY A 286 4.97 -8.35 -5.05
N GLU A 287 5.20 -7.55 -6.08
CA GLU A 287 4.12 -6.96 -6.89
C GLU A 287 3.20 -8.03 -7.49
N LEU A 288 1.89 -7.79 -7.41
CA LEU A 288 0.89 -8.59 -8.10
C LEU A 288 0.72 -8.02 -9.51
N ILE A 289 1.03 -8.83 -10.53
CA ILE A 289 0.71 -8.55 -11.92
C ILE A 289 -0.80 -8.70 -12.05
N ILE A 290 -1.50 -7.59 -12.22
CA ILE A 290 -2.95 -7.58 -12.41
C ILE A 290 -3.23 -8.00 -13.86
N ALA A 291 -3.46 -9.29 -14.06
CA ALA A 291 -3.90 -9.89 -15.31
C ALA A 291 -5.25 -10.59 -15.10
N GLU A 292 -6.11 -10.61 -16.12
CA GLU A 292 -7.35 -11.40 -16.06
C GLU A 292 -7.05 -12.88 -16.35
N PRO A 293 -7.68 -13.84 -15.63
CA PRO A 293 -8.77 -13.67 -14.65
C PRO A 293 -8.30 -13.44 -13.20
N HIS A 294 -7.03 -13.69 -12.86
CA HIS A 294 -6.50 -13.60 -11.51
C HIS A 294 -5.11 -12.94 -11.46
N PRO A 295 -4.88 -12.01 -10.52
CA PRO A 295 -3.55 -11.46 -10.28
C PRO A 295 -2.54 -12.53 -9.89
N VAL A 296 -1.30 -12.43 -10.39
CA VAL A 296 -0.22 -13.37 -10.07
C VAL A 296 0.98 -12.62 -9.53
N CYS A 297 1.59 -13.14 -8.47
CA CYS A 297 2.78 -12.54 -7.90
C CYS A 297 3.99 -12.78 -8.81
N ALA A 298 4.60 -11.70 -9.30
CA ALA A 298 5.81 -11.76 -10.12
C ALA A 298 7.01 -12.38 -9.37
N ARG A 299 6.99 -12.35 -8.03
CA ARG A 299 8.11 -12.79 -7.19
C ARG A 299 8.03 -14.28 -6.81
N CYS A 300 6.89 -14.74 -6.31
CA CYS A 300 6.74 -16.11 -5.80
C CYS A 300 5.75 -16.97 -6.60
N GLY A 301 5.11 -16.41 -7.62
CA GLY A 301 4.12 -17.14 -8.45
C GLY A 301 2.76 -17.35 -7.77
N LEU A 302 2.52 -16.80 -6.56
CA LEU A 302 1.22 -16.90 -5.90
C LEU A 302 0.12 -16.33 -6.80
N VAL A 303 -0.88 -17.15 -7.12
CA VAL A 303 -2.10 -16.71 -7.79
C VAL A 303 -3.10 -16.21 -6.74
N PHE A 304 -3.56 -14.98 -6.89
CA PHE A 304 -4.57 -14.38 -6.02
C PHE A 304 -5.96 -14.64 -6.60
N TYR A 305 -6.63 -15.68 -6.10
CA TYR A 305 -7.96 -16.03 -6.56
C TYR A 305 -9.02 -15.08 -5.98
N ARG A 306 -9.80 -14.46 -6.86
CA ARG A 306 -11.00 -13.71 -6.49
C ARG A 306 -12.21 -14.63 -6.59
N ASN A 307 -12.35 -15.52 -5.61
CA ASN A 307 -13.44 -16.48 -5.59
C ASN A 307 -14.73 -15.83 -5.05
N PRO A 308 -15.91 -16.22 -5.55
CA PRO A 308 -17.16 -15.87 -4.89
C PRO A 308 -17.20 -16.39 -3.46
N LEU A 309 -17.82 -15.65 -2.55
CA LEU A 309 -18.02 -16.12 -1.18
C LEU A 309 -19.18 -17.13 -1.12
N PRO A 310 -19.01 -18.26 -0.43
CA PRO A 310 -20.11 -19.19 -0.18
C PRO A 310 -21.03 -18.69 0.94
N ALA A 311 -22.34 -18.77 0.72
CA ALA A 311 -23.37 -18.51 1.70
C ALA A 311 -24.55 -19.48 1.54
N VAL A 312 -25.39 -19.57 2.56
CA VAL A 312 -26.59 -20.41 2.58
C VAL A 312 -27.82 -19.55 2.76
N ILE A 313 -28.93 -19.95 2.15
CA ILE A 313 -30.24 -19.33 2.40
C ILE A 313 -31.28 -20.41 2.67
N LEU A 314 -32.20 -20.09 3.57
CA LEU A 314 -33.14 -21.03 4.16
C LEU A 314 -34.56 -20.72 3.71
N VAL A 315 -35.24 -21.74 3.19
CA VAL A 315 -36.65 -21.68 2.82
C VAL A 315 -37.45 -22.46 3.85
N LEU A 316 -38.22 -21.74 4.67
CA LEU A 316 -39.17 -22.33 5.61
C LEU A 316 -40.58 -22.05 5.11
N GLU A 317 -41.40 -23.10 4.98
CA GLU A 317 -42.78 -23.00 4.52
C GLU A 317 -43.75 -23.55 5.57
N LYS A 318 -44.84 -22.81 5.84
CA LYS A 318 -45.92 -23.25 6.72
C LYS A 318 -47.23 -22.60 6.28
N ASP A 319 -48.30 -23.38 6.17
CA ASP A 319 -49.65 -22.90 5.82
C ASP A 319 -49.63 -21.97 4.59
N GLU A 320 -48.98 -22.41 3.51
CA GLU A 320 -48.76 -21.67 2.25
C GLU A 320 -47.90 -20.40 2.34
N LYS A 321 -47.43 -20.03 3.52
CA LYS A 321 -46.53 -18.89 3.75
C LYS A 321 -45.06 -19.29 3.74
N VAL A 322 -44.20 -18.32 3.45
CA VAL A 322 -42.74 -18.41 3.61
C VAL A 322 -42.28 -17.51 4.75
N LEU A 323 -41.30 -17.96 5.53
CA LEU A 323 -40.69 -17.14 6.58
C LEU A 323 -39.67 -16.17 5.96
N LEU A 324 -39.83 -14.88 6.22
CA LEU A 324 -38.88 -13.83 5.82
C LEU A 324 -38.26 -13.18 7.06
N ALA A 325 -37.00 -12.78 6.94
CA ALA A 325 -36.24 -12.08 7.96
C ALA A 325 -36.02 -10.60 7.58
N ARG A 326 -36.31 -9.68 8.49
CA ARG A 326 -36.00 -8.25 8.32
C ARG A 326 -34.62 -7.95 8.85
N ARG A 327 -33.72 -7.53 7.97
CA ARG A 327 -32.31 -7.26 8.28
C ARG A 327 -32.15 -6.10 9.26
N ALA A 328 -31.42 -6.29 10.35
CA ALA A 328 -31.06 -5.28 11.35
C ALA A 328 -29.74 -4.57 11.02
N ALA A 329 -28.89 -5.18 10.19
CA ALA A 329 -27.58 -4.67 9.77
C ALA A 329 -27.50 -4.39 8.25
N ALA A 330 -26.47 -3.65 7.84
CA ALA A 330 -26.15 -3.43 6.42
C ALA A 330 -25.65 -4.73 5.77
N PRO A 331 -25.88 -4.94 4.45
CA PRO A 331 -26.52 -4.04 3.50
C PRO A 331 -28.04 -4.20 3.62
N ALA A 332 -28.80 -3.33 2.95
CA ALA A 332 -30.26 -3.44 2.88
C ALA A 332 -30.96 -3.50 4.26
N ARG A 333 -30.42 -2.81 5.27
CA ARG A 333 -31.02 -2.68 6.62
C ARG A 333 -32.49 -2.27 6.51
N GLY A 334 -33.37 -2.99 7.19
CA GLY A 334 -34.82 -2.78 7.20
C GLY A 334 -35.58 -3.51 6.08
N GLN A 335 -34.90 -4.07 5.08
CA GLN A 335 -35.53 -4.85 4.01
C GLN A 335 -35.69 -6.33 4.41
N LEU A 336 -36.63 -7.01 3.75
CA LEU A 336 -36.91 -8.43 3.98
C LEU A 336 -36.02 -9.32 3.09
N GLY A 337 -35.52 -10.42 3.62
CA GLY A 337 -34.82 -11.46 2.90
C GLY A 337 -35.24 -12.85 3.38
N LEU A 338 -34.73 -13.89 2.73
CA LEU A 338 -34.75 -15.24 3.30
C LEU A 338 -33.67 -15.31 4.40
N PRO A 339 -33.92 -16.05 5.50
CA PRO A 339 -32.90 -16.27 6.53
C PRO A 339 -31.63 -16.93 5.98
N GLY A 340 -30.46 -16.61 6.53
CA GLY A 340 -29.20 -17.26 6.17
C GLY A 340 -27.98 -16.34 6.15
N GLY A 341 -26.79 -16.95 6.06
CA GLY A 341 -25.53 -16.23 6.14
C GLY A 341 -24.36 -16.96 5.48
N PHE A 342 -23.15 -16.48 5.74
CA PHE A 342 -21.93 -16.98 5.11
C PHE A 342 -21.49 -18.32 5.67
N VAL A 343 -20.83 -19.11 4.83
CA VAL A 343 -20.19 -20.37 5.26
C VAL A 343 -18.80 -20.07 5.79
N ASP A 344 -18.52 -20.45 7.03
CA ASP A 344 -17.22 -20.23 7.66
C ASP A 344 -16.13 -21.13 7.05
N LEU A 345 -14.86 -20.72 7.23
CA LEU A 345 -13.74 -21.47 6.70
C LEU A 345 -13.67 -22.88 7.31
N GLY A 346 -13.77 -23.90 6.46
CA GLY A 346 -13.79 -25.30 6.88
C GLY A 346 -15.17 -25.81 7.30
N GLU A 347 -16.19 -24.95 7.29
CA GLU A 347 -17.57 -25.32 7.59
C GLU A 347 -18.24 -25.98 6.37
N ASN A 348 -19.03 -27.03 6.62
CA ASN A 348 -19.86 -27.62 5.57
C ASN A 348 -21.14 -26.77 5.41
N PRO A 349 -21.62 -26.49 4.17
CA PRO A 349 -22.83 -25.69 3.96
C PRO A 349 -24.07 -26.17 4.74
N ILE A 350 -24.24 -27.47 4.98
CA ILE A 350 -25.38 -27.96 5.79
C ILE A 350 -25.25 -27.61 7.28
N ILE A 351 -24.02 -27.53 7.77
CA ILE A 351 -23.71 -27.11 9.14
C ILE A 351 -23.92 -25.61 9.27
N ALA A 352 -23.48 -24.83 8.28
CA ALA A 352 -23.79 -23.40 8.18
C ALA A 352 -25.31 -23.18 8.18
N ALA A 353 -26.07 -23.92 7.36
CA ALA A 353 -27.53 -23.82 7.33
C ALA A 353 -28.18 -24.09 8.70
N ALA A 354 -27.68 -25.04 9.47
CA ALA A 354 -28.16 -25.32 10.82
C ALA A 354 -27.77 -24.24 11.84
N ARG A 355 -26.57 -23.68 11.72
CA ARG A 355 -26.08 -22.58 12.54
C ARG A 355 -26.90 -21.31 12.29
N GLU A 356 -27.01 -20.88 11.04
CA GLU A 356 -27.76 -19.70 10.61
C GLU A 356 -29.26 -19.83 10.97
N LEU A 357 -29.85 -21.01 10.81
CA LEU A 357 -31.22 -21.28 11.25
C LEU A 357 -31.39 -20.96 12.74
N LYS A 358 -30.46 -21.43 13.56
CA LYS A 358 -30.50 -21.23 15.01
C LYS A 358 -30.23 -19.77 15.39
N GLU A 359 -29.25 -19.14 14.77
CA GLU A 359 -28.80 -17.77 15.06
C GLU A 359 -29.89 -16.74 14.74
N GLU A 360 -30.52 -16.84 13.57
CA GLU A 360 -31.51 -15.85 13.13
C GLU A 360 -32.95 -16.15 13.61
N THR A 361 -33.27 -17.43 13.85
CA THR A 361 -34.67 -17.85 14.11
C THR A 361 -34.90 -18.60 15.40
N THR A 362 -33.87 -18.96 16.16
CA THR A 362 -33.90 -19.83 17.35
C THR A 362 -34.32 -21.29 17.11
N LEU A 363 -34.67 -21.65 15.88
CA LEU A 363 -35.13 -23.00 15.52
C LEU A 363 -33.97 -24.00 15.53
N THR A 364 -34.26 -25.25 15.92
CA THR A 364 -33.26 -26.32 16.01
C THR A 364 -33.80 -27.67 15.53
N GLY A 365 -32.91 -28.67 15.42
CA GLY A 365 -33.27 -30.06 15.10
C GLY A 365 -33.91 -30.27 13.73
N ALA A 366 -33.71 -29.31 12.81
CA ALA A 366 -34.26 -29.37 11.47
C ALA A 366 -33.48 -30.32 10.55
N SER A 367 -34.17 -30.77 9.51
CA SER A 367 -33.61 -31.43 8.33
C SER A 367 -33.54 -30.47 7.15
N PHE A 368 -32.49 -30.57 6.35
CA PHE A 368 -32.19 -29.64 5.25
C PHE A 368 -32.14 -30.38 3.92
N GLU A 369 -32.93 -29.93 2.95
CA GLU A 369 -32.93 -30.43 1.58
C GLU A 369 -32.35 -29.36 0.65
N LEU A 370 -31.27 -29.67 -0.05
CA LEU A 370 -30.71 -28.74 -1.05
C LEU A 370 -31.62 -28.71 -2.27
N ILE A 371 -32.32 -27.59 -2.47
CA ILE A 371 -33.25 -27.38 -3.58
C ILE A 371 -32.63 -26.58 -4.74
N GLY A 372 -31.38 -26.13 -4.58
CA GLY A 372 -30.60 -25.56 -5.67
C GLY A 372 -29.48 -24.64 -5.19
N ALA A 373 -28.88 -23.95 -6.15
CA ALA A 373 -27.96 -22.87 -5.92
C ALA A 373 -28.28 -21.68 -6.84
N ASP A 374 -27.87 -20.49 -6.43
CA ASP A 374 -27.92 -19.27 -7.23
C ASP A 374 -26.70 -18.42 -6.90
N ALA A 375 -26.47 -17.33 -7.63
CA ALA A 375 -25.41 -16.38 -7.34
C ALA A 375 -25.96 -14.96 -7.33
N ASP A 376 -25.38 -14.11 -6.50
CA ASP A 376 -25.72 -12.69 -6.51
C ASP A 376 -24.47 -11.84 -6.63
N HIS A 377 -24.64 -10.65 -7.21
CA HIS A 377 -23.63 -9.61 -7.22
C HIS A 377 -24.10 -8.55 -6.23
N THR A 378 -23.57 -8.67 -5.01
CA THR A 378 -23.90 -7.77 -3.91
C THR A 378 -22.83 -6.69 -3.78
N ASP A 379 -23.04 -5.73 -2.87
CA ASP A 379 -22.00 -4.78 -2.47
C ASP A 379 -20.77 -5.51 -1.86
N TYR A 380 -20.97 -6.74 -1.38
CA TYR A 380 -19.92 -7.70 -1.02
C TYR A 380 -19.40 -8.49 -2.23
N GLY A 381 -19.39 -7.96 -3.46
CA GLY A 381 -18.93 -8.72 -4.63
C GLY A 381 -19.80 -9.95 -4.94
N SER A 382 -19.21 -10.91 -5.67
CA SER A 382 -19.91 -12.13 -6.08
C SER A 382 -20.08 -13.11 -4.92
N VAL A 383 -21.30 -13.55 -4.67
CA VAL A 383 -21.65 -14.56 -3.67
C VAL A 383 -22.31 -15.74 -4.36
N VAL A 384 -22.01 -16.96 -3.93
CA VAL A 384 -22.73 -18.18 -4.32
C VAL A 384 -23.59 -18.64 -3.15
N LEU A 385 -24.88 -18.85 -3.43
CA LEU A 385 -25.90 -19.20 -2.44
C LEU A 385 -26.32 -20.66 -2.60
N TYR A 386 -26.19 -21.45 -1.53
CA TYR A 386 -26.81 -22.77 -1.42
C TYR A 386 -28.20 -22.64 -0.80
N ILE A 387 -29.22 -23.13 -1.49
CA ILE A 387 -30.62 -22.92 -1.12
C ILE A 387 -31.14 -24.19 -0.45
N TYR A 388 -31.43 -24.12 0.85
CA TYR A 388 -31.96 -25.24 1.60
C TYR A 388 -33.42 -25.05 1.96
N LYS A 389 -34.25 -26.04 1.63
CA LYS A 389 -35.60 -26.17 2.21
C LYS A 389 -35.48 -26.83 3.58
N VAL A 390 -36.01 -26.16 4.59
CA VAL A 390 -35.96 -26.60 5.99
C VAL A 390 -37.23 -27.37 6.32
N LYS A 391 -37.09 -28.56 6.91
CA LYS A 391 -38.20 -29.44 7.31
C LYS A 391 -37.98 -29.95 8.73
N ASN A 392 -39.05 -30.36 9.43
CA ASN A 392 -38.98 -31.05 10.73
C ASN A 392 -38.18 -30.29 11.81
N TRP A 393 -38.42 -29.00 11.99
CA TRP A 393 -37.75 -28.20 13.02
C TRP A 393 -38.48 -28.22 14.37
N HIS A 394 -37.78 -27.82 15.43
CA HIS A 394 -38.31 -27.63 16.77
C HIS A 394 -38.25 -26.16 17.18
N GLY A 395 -39.27 -25.72 17.92
CA GLY A 395 -39.38 -24.36 18.46
C GLY A 395 -40.31 -23.44 17.65
N THR A 396 -40.45 -22.22 18.15
CA THR A 396 -41.22 -21.14 17.50
C THR A 396 -40.23 -20.11 16.98
N PRO A 397 -40.31 -19.70 15.70
CA PRO A 397 -39.37 -18.74 15.13
C PRO A 397 -39.38 -17.43 15.90
N THR A 398 -38.22 -17.00 16.39
CA THR A 398 -38.02 -15.74 17.11
C THR A 398 -36.80 -15.05 16.53
N ALA A 399 -36.93 -13.76 16.19
CA ALA A 399 -35.83 -12.99 15.60
C ALA A 399 -34.66 -12.84 16.58
N MET A 400 -33.45 -13.07 16.09
CA MET A 400 -32.21 -12.90 16.84
C MET A 400 -31.07 -12.40 15.94
N ASP A 401 -29.96 -12.01 16.57
CA ASP A 401 -28.73 -11.55 15.93
C ASP A 401 -28.93 -10.37 14.97
N ASP A 402 -28.62 -10.54 13.68
CA ASP A 402 -28.76 -9.50 12.67
C ASP A 402 -30.18 -9.45 12.05
N VAL A 403 -31.15 -10.14 12.65
CA VAL A 403 -32.57 -10.10 12.28
C VAL A 403 -33.39 -9.33 13.32
N SER A 404 -34.09 -8.31 12.84
CA SER A 404 -34.95 -7.43 13.67
C SER A 404 -36.38 -7.94 13.80
N GLU A 405 -36.87 -8.72 12.83
CA GLU A 405 -38.25 -9.20 12.76
C GLU A 405 -38.31 -10.44 11.85
N LEU A 406 -39.16 -11.41 12.21
CA LEU A 406 -39.50 -12.55 11.36
C LEU A 406 -40.97 -12.47 10.95
N VAL A 407 -41.26 -12.62 9.65
CA VAL A 407 -42.60 -12.42 9.09
C VAL A 407 -42.98 -13.61 8.21
N TRP A 408 -44.06 -14.31 8.58
CA TRP A 408 -44.71 -15.29 7.72
C TRP A 408 -45.51 -14.57 6.64
N THR A 409 -45.12 -14.72 5.39
CA THR A 409 -45.67 -13.98 4.25
C THR A 409 -46.24 -14.93 3.22
N GLU A 410 -47.45 -14.65 2.72
CA GLU A 410 -48.04 -15.43 1.62
C GLU A 410 -47.12 -15.38 0.41
N ILE A 411 -46.80 -16.53 -0.17
CA ILE A 411 -45.78 -16.60 -1.22
C ILE A 411 -46.11 -15.69 -2.40
N ASP A 412 -47.39 -15.57 -2.77
CA ASP A 412 -47.87 -14.74 -3.87
C ASP A 412 -47.95 -13.24 -3.53
N SER A 413 -47.85 -12.91 -2.24
CA SER A 413 -47.82 -11.52 -1.78
C SER A 413 -46.40 -10.92 -1.75
N VAL A 414 -45.35 -11.75 -1.74
CA VAL A 414 -43.95 -11.27 -1.71
C VAL A 414 -43.63 -10.42 -2.94
N ARG A 415 -43.28 -9.13 -2.78
CA ARG A 415 -43.04 -8.26 -3.95
C ARG A 415 -41.57 -8.13 -4.31
N LYS A 416 -40.75 -7.73 -3.34
CA LYS A 416 -39.33 -7.44 -3.52
C LYS A 416 -38.59 -7.74 -2.22
N LEU A 417 -37.47 -8.44 -2.35
CA LEU A 417 -36.57 -8.76 -1.26
C LEU A 417 -35.29 -7.93 -1.34
N ALA A 418 -34.49 -8.01 -0.28
CA ALA A 418 -33.23 -7.30 -0.12
C ALA A 418 -32.21 -7.65 -1.23
N PHE A 419 -32.27 -8.88 -1.75
CA PHE A 419 -31.31 -9.42 -2.69
C PHE A 419 -32.01 -10.03 -3.92
N PRO A 420 -31.59 -9.70 -5.16
CA PRO A 420 -32.16 -10.24 -6.39
C PRO A 420 -32.20 -11.77 -6.45
N ALA A 421 -31.21 -12.46 -5.88
CA ALA A 421 -31.23 -13.93 -5.84
C ALA A 421 -32.41 -14.46 -5.01
N HIS A 422 -32.77 -13.79 -3.92
CA HIS A 422 -33.90 -14.19 -3.09
C HIS A 422 -35.23 -14.05 -3.85
N ASP A 423 -35.38 -12.97 -4.64
CA ASP A 423 -36.55 -12.78 -5.51
C ASP A 423 -36.69 -13.92 -6.53
N ARG A 424 -35.56 -14.40 -7.08
CA ARG A 424 -35.54 -15.55 -7.99
C ARG A 424 -35.92 -16.85 -7.28
N VAL A 425 -35.48 -17.07 -6.05
CA VAL A 425 -35.89 -18.23 -5.24
C VAL A 425 -37.40 -18.23 -5.03
N ILE A 426 -37.98 -17.11 -4.58
CA ILE A 426 -39.44 -17.01 -4.39
C ILE A 426 -40.19 -17.23 -5.71
N SER A 427 -39.69 -16.67 -6.81
CA SER A 427 -40.30 -16.85 -8.14
C SER A 427 -40.27 -18.31 -8.60
N ARG A 428 -39.23 -19.08 -8.26
CA ARG A 428 -39.15 -20.51 -8.54
C ARG A 428 -40.18 -21.30 -7.73
N LEU A 429 -40.26 -21.03 -6.43
CA LEU A 429 -41.22 -21.68 -5.54
C LEU A 429 -42.68 -21.45 -5.97
N ARG A 430 -43.01 -20.25 -6.46
CA ARG A 430 -44.35 -19.98 -7.04
C ARG A 430 -44.67 -20.88 -8.23
N LYS A 431 -43.73 -21.01 -9.18
CA LYS A 431 -43.92 -21.82 -10.38
C LYS A 431 -44.11 -23.29 -10.04
N GLU A 432 -43.36 -23.81 -9.09
CA GLU A 432 -43.47 -25.20 -8.60
C GLU A 432 -44.85 -25.47 -7.98
N ARG A 433 -45.43 -24.48 -7.28
CA ARG A 433 -46.80 -24.60 -6.75
C ARG A 433 -47.87 -24.57 -7.84
N SER A 434 -47.76 -23.66 -8.81
CA SER A 434 -48.71 -23.60 -9.93
C SER A 434 -48.72 -24.87 -10.78
N SER A 435 -47.59 -25.59 -10.85
CA SER A 435 -47.48 -26.84 -11.61
C SER A 435 -47.96 -28.08 -10.84
N ASN A 436 -48.03 -28.02 -9.51
CA ASN A 436 -48.59 -29.09 -8.67
C ASN A 436 -50.11 -28.96 -8.43
N GLY A 437 -50.74 -27.84 -8.82
CA GLY A 437 -52.18 -27.60 -8.69
C GLY A 437 -53.04 -28.11 -9.85
N ASP A 438 -52.42 -28.60 -10.93
CA ASP A 438 -53.07 -29.09 -12.16
C ASP A 438 -52.97 -30.64 -12.32
N CYS A 439 -52.91 -31.40 -11.22
CA CYS A 439 -52.94 -32.88 -11.23
C CYS A 439 -54.14 -33.45 -10.47
#